data_AF-A0A7S3NZQ8-F1
#
_entry.id   AF-A0A7S3NZQ8-F1
#
_cell.length_a   1.000
_cell.length_b   1.000
_cell.length_c   1.000
_cell.angle_alpha   90.00
_cell.angle_beta   90.00
_cell.angle_gamma   90.00
#
_symmetry.space_group_name_H-M   'P 1'
#
loop_
_entity.id
_entity.type
_entity.pdbx_description
1 polymer ?
#
loop_
_entity_poly.entity_id
_entity_poly.type
_entity_poly.pdbx_seq_one_letter_code
_entity_poly.pdbx_strand_id
1 'polypeptide(L)'
;MQTYLFYDAVKTDKPAEKIREVNTELNTVEEKNIKNLDRLIEVISDKAHYHSSELFKGEWDVFKKLLSWPYKHILPVLDLFRMFLCHSQASEMFKVYEHGCEHLTKFLSILELKEESMANHLMSLRCLVNMFKHPSSIFIMISKFEKIIDNVADYISHENKNVRNAAITVLLNYSIAFLTRKDDNQGRVQSIACLIEALDQEKDANNYMRILATVGNLLFEDEEVQSLAGDLGLGEKLPSVEAFKGKDIYEKSAKYAEDIKIMLG
;
A
#
# COMPACT_ATOMS: atom_id res chain seq x y z
N MET A 1 10.10 16.14 4.66
CA MET A 1 10.10 15.24 3.50
C MET A 1 10.21 13.80 3.98
N GLN A 2 9.08 13.09 4.07
CA GLN A 2 9.10 11.65 4.35
C GLN A 2 9.34 10.88 3.06
N THR A 3 10.14 9.81 3.13
CA THR A 3 10.35 8.87 2.03
C THR A 3 9.18 7.90 1.93
N TYR A 4 8.88 7.38 0.74
CA TYR A 4 7.88 6.31 0.58
C TYR A 4 8.17 5.14 1.53
N LEU A 5 7.10 4.56 2.08
CA LEU A 5 7.17 3.37 2.93
C LEU A 5 6.78 2.12 2.14
N PHE A 6 7.36 0.98 2.54
CA PHE A 6 7.19 -0.30 1.86
C PHE A 6 7.00 -1.43 2.86
N TYR A 7 6.22 -2.44 2.47
CA TYR A 7 6.17 -3.75 3.14
C TYR A 7 7.18 -4.68 2.49
N ASP A 8 8.45 -4.47 2.80
CA ASP A 8 9.60 -5.04 2.11
C ASP A 8 10.28 -6.21 2.86
N ALA A 9 9.63 -6.72 3.91
CA ALA A 9 10.08 -7.91 4.63
C ALA A 9 9.89 -9.15 3.73
N VAL A 10 10.98 -9.86 3.46
CA VAL A 10 11.00 -11.03 2.58
C VAL A 10 10.99 -12.31 3.42
N LYS A 11 9.93 -13.11 3.27
CA LYS A 11 9.74 -14.42 3.92
C LYS A 11 8.96 -15.32 2.98
N THR A 12 9.67 -15.96 2.07
CA THR A 12 9.09 -16.70 0.94
C THR A 12 8.74 -18.16 1.27
N ASP A 13 9.33 -18.75 2.32
CA ASP A 13 9.15 -20.17 2.67
C ASP A 13 7.67 -20.58 2.77
N LYS A 14 6.88 -19.85 3.57
CA LYS A 14 5.45 -20.17 3.78
C LYS A 14 4.60 -19.94 2.52
N PRO A 15 4.70 -18.79 1.82
CA PRO A 15 4.02 -18.62 0.53
C PRO A 15 4.40 -19.69 -0.50
N ALA A 16 5.67 -20.04 -0.59
CA ALA A 16 6.18 -21.05 -1.52
C ALA A 16 5.59 -22.44 -1.24
N GLU A 17 5.62 -22.88 0.03
CA GLU A 17 4.99 -24.13 0.47
C GLU A 17 3.50 -24.14 0.09
N LYS A 18 2.78 -23.05 0.41
CA LYS A 18 1.34 -22.98 0.14
C LYS A 18 1.02 -22.94 -1.36
N ILE A 19 1.83 -22.28 -2.17
CA ILE A 19 1.69 -22.30 -3.63
C ILE A 19 1.87 -23.73 -4.16
N ARG A 20 2.85 -24.48 -3.69
CA ARG A 20 3.03 -25.87 -4.12
C ARG A 20 1.85 -26.74 -3.74
N GLU A 21 1.39 -26.62 -2.50
CA GLU A 21 0.20 -27.33 -2.00
C GLU A 21 -1.02 -27.04 -2.88
N VAL A 22 -1.37 -25.77 -3.07
CA VAL A 22 -2.52 -25.35 -3.87
C VAL A 22 -2.38 -25.73 -5.34
N ASN A 23 -1.16 -25.71 -5.88
CA ASN A 23 -0.93 -26.10 -7.28
C ASN A 23 -1.16 -27.60 -7.52
N THR A 24 -1.13 -28.45 -6.48
CA THR A 24 -1.56 -29.86 -6.62
C THR A 24 -3.06 -29.99 -6.95
N GLU A 25 -3.88 -29.03 -6.48
CA GLU A 25 -5.31 -28.96 -6.75
C GLU A 25 -5.58 -28.26 -8.09
N LEU A 26 -4.96 -27.10 -8.32
CA LEU A 26 -5.27 -26.25 -9.48
C LEU A 26 -4.51 -26.65 -10.76
N ASN A 27 -3.38 -27.35 -10.64
CA ASN A 27 -2.51 -27.77 -11.74
C ASN A 27 -2.18 -26.67 -12.78
N THR A 28 -2.06 -25.42 -12.33
CA THR A 28 -1.80 -24.27 -13.21
C THR A 28 -0.33 -24.18 -13.65
N VAL A 29 0.59 -24.55 -12.75
CA VAL A 29 2.02 -24.67 -13.00
C VAL A 29 2.31 -26.15 -13.26
N GLU A 30 2.39 -26.50 -14.55
CA GLU A 30 2.72 -27.85 -15.02
C GLU A 30 4.09 -28.32 -14.50
N GLU A 31 4.28 -29.62 -14.34
CA GLU A 31 5.53 -30.25 -13.85
C GLU A 31 6.78 -29.74 -14.57
N LYS A 32 6.71 -29.60 -15.90
CA LYS A 32 7.81 -29.08 -16.73
C LYS A 32 8.24 -27.65 -16.37
N ASN A 33 7.37 -26.88 -15.72
CA ASN A 33 7.59 -25.49 -15.32
C ASN A 33 7.92 -25.32 -13.83
N ILE A 34 8.00 -26.40 -13.04
CA ILE A 34 8.30 -26.31 -11.60
C ILE A 34 9.67 -25.68 -11.34
N LYS A 35 10.67 -25.97 -12.18
CA LYS A 35 11.99 -25.31 -12.08
C LYS A 35 11.91 -23.78 -12.24
N ASN A 36 11.00 -23.28 -13.07
CA ASN A 36 10.78 -21.85 -13.23
C ASN A 36 10.08 -21.26 -11.99
N LEU A 37 9.21 -22.02 -11.32
CA LEU A 37 8.64 -21.61 -10.03
C LEU A 37 9.73 -21.54 -8.94
N ASP A 38 10.61 -22.53 -8.88
CA ASP A 38 11.73 -22.55 -7.92
C ASP A 38 12.64 -21.35 -8.12
N ARG A 39 12.99 -21.06 -9.38
CA ARG A 39 13.82 -19.91 -9.74
C ARG A 39 13.13 -18.58 -9.44
N LEU A 40 11.83 -18.45 -9.73
CA LEU A 40 11.05 -17.27 -9.36
C LEU A 40 11.10 -17.01 -7.85
N ILE A 41 10.89 -18.06 -7.04
CA ILE A 41 10.94 -17.95 -5.58
C ILE A 41 12.35 -17.58 -5.11
N GLU A 42 13.39 -18.18 -5.67
CA GLU A 42 14.78 -17.87 -5.35
C GLU A 42 15.10 -16.39 -5.59
N VAL A 43 14.75 -15.87 -6.77
CA VAL A 43 14.94 -14.45 -7.11
C VAL A 43 14.19 -13.52 -6.16
N ILE A 44 12.94 -13.86 -5.80
CA ILE A 44 12.16 -13.07 -4.84
C ILE A 44 12.75 -13.17 -3.42
N SER A 45 13.35 -14.30 -3.06
CA SER A 45 13.92 -14.53 -1.72
C SER A 45 15.20 -13.73 -1.49
N ASP A 46 16.00 -13.53 -2.54
CA ASP A 46 17.30 -12.87 -2.45
C ASP A 46 17.22 -11.35 -2.59
N LYS A 47 16.72 -10.71 -1.53
CA LYS A 47 16.60 -9.24 -1.47
C LYS A 47 17.91 -8.50 -1.73
N ALA A 48 19.06 -9.10 -1.37
CA ALA A 48 20.37 -8.47 -1.54
C ALA A 48 20.69 -8.21 -3.03
N HIS A 49 20.19 -9.06 -3.92
CA HIS A 49 20.47 -9.00 -5.35
C HIS A 49 19.32 -8.44 -6.19
N TYR A 50 18.27 -7.87 -5.59
CA TYR A 50 17.13 -7.27 -6.33
C TYR A 50 17.51 -6.24 -7.41
N HIS A 51 18.70 -5.65 -7.32
CA HIS A 51 19.23 -4.67 -8.28
C HIS A 51 19.96 -5.29 -9.48
N SER A 52 20.24 -6.60 -9.45
CA SER A 52 21.06 -7.31 -10.44
C SER A 52 20.51 -8.68 -10.85
N SER A 53 19.59 -9.28 -10.08
CA SER A 53 18.89 -10.50 -10.46
C SER A 53 17.80 -10.23 -11.50
N GLU A 54 17.52 -11.25 -12.32
CA GLU A 54 16.53 -11.19 -13.38
C GLU A 54 15.65 -12.44 -13.42
N LEU A 55 14.36 -12.22 -13.74
CA LEU A 55 13.42 -13.22 -14.19
C LEU A 55 13.48 -13.32 -15.72
N PHE A 56 13.49 -14.55 -16.24
CA PHE A 56 13.41 -14.81 -17.66
C PHE A 56 11.98 -15.23 -18.04
N LYS A 57 11.78 -15.51 -19.32
CA LYS A 57 10.46 -15.79 -19.88
C LYS A 57 9.70 -16.88 -19.11
N GLY A 58 10.39 -17.96 -18.72
CA GLY A 58 9.76 -19.08 -18.02
C GLY A 58 9.22 -18.70 -16.64
N GLU A 59 9.98 -17.93 -15.87
CA GLU A 59 9.59 -17.43 -14.55
C GLU A 59 8.45 -16.43 -14.66
N TRP A 60 8.50 -15.53 -15.65
CA TRP A 60 7.42 -14.60 -15.94
C TRP A 60 6.11 -15.30 -16.31
N ASP A 61 6.18 -16.33 -17.14
CA ASP A 61 5.02 -17.12 -17.54
C ASP A 61 4.40 -17.86 -16.33
N VAL A 62 5.23 -18.41 -15.44
CA VAL A 62 4.76 -18.99 -14.17
C VAL A 62 4.11 -17.92 -13.31
N PHE A 63 4.72 -16.75 -13.17
CA PHE A 63 4.20 -15.71 -12.30
C PHE A 63 2.83 -15.19 -12.76
N LYS A 64 2.65 -15.02 -14.07
CA LYS A 64 1.35 -14.66 -14.68
C LYS A 64 0.28 -15.72 -14.38
N LYS A 65 0.63 -17.01 -14.45
CA LYS A 65 -0.28 -18.11 -14.09
C LYS A 65 -0.67 -18.09 -12.62
N LEU A 66 0.28 -17.80 -11.71
CA LEU A 66 -0.04 -17.64 -10.29
C LEU A 66 -0.98 -16.45 -10.07
N LEU A 67 -0.70 -15.32 -10.73
CA LEU A 67 -1.51 -14.11 -10.64
C LEU A 67 -2.90 -14.26 -11.27
N SER A 68 -3.20 -15.33 -12.00
CA SER A 68 -4.55 -15.63 -12.50
C SER A 68 -5.36 -16.54 -11.58
N TRP A 69 -4.83 -16.95 -10.42
CA TRP A 69 -5.55 -17.81 -9.49
C TRP A 69 -6.86 -17.18 -8.97
N PRO A 70 -7.88 -18.01 -8.67
CA PRO A 70 -9.11 -17.57 -8.00
C PRO A 70 -8.80 -16.92 -6.65
N TYR A 71 -9.68 -16.04 -6.14
CA TYR A 71 -9.41 -15.31 -4.89
C TYR A 71 -9.27 -16.21 -3.65
N LYS A 72 -10.04 -17.31 -3.58
CA LYS A 72 -9.83 -18.38 -2.59
C LYS A 72 -8.38 -18.91 -2.57
N HIS A 73 -7.78 -18.95 -3.76
CA HIS A 73 -6.41 -19.28 -4.13
C HIS A 73 -5.31 -18.27 -3.78
N ILE A 74 -5.65 -16.97 -3.78
CA ILE A 74 -4.68 -15.96 -4.22
C ILE A 74 -3.74 -15.48 -3.10
N LEU A 75 -4.06 -15.71 -1.84
CA LEU A 75 -3.32 -15.18 -0.70
C LEU A 75 -1.79 -15.39 -0.78
N PRO A 76 -1.27 -16.61 -0.97
CA PRO A 76 0.18 -16.82 -1.02
C PRO A 76 0.82 -16.21 -2.28
N VAL A 77 0.04 -16.06 -3.36
CA VAL A 77 0.49 -15.36 -4.57
C VAL A 77 0.61 -13.86 -4.30
N LEU A 78 -0.36 -13.24 -3.62
CA LEU A 78 -0.26 -11.83 -3.23
C LEU A 78 0.92 -11.58 -2.28
N ASP A 79 1.19 -12.52 -1.36
CA ASP A 79 2.32 -12.39 -0.45
C ASP A 79 3.67 -12.44 -1.20
N LEU A 80 3.83 -13.34 -2.18
CA LEU A 80 4.98 -13.28 -3.09
C LEU A 80 5.00 -12.01 -3.94
N PHE A 81 3.84 -11.59 -4.46
CA PHE A 81 3.73 -10.43 -5.33
C PHE A 81 4.15 -9.14 -4.65
N ARG A 82 3.70 -8.90 -3.41
CA ARG A 82 4.14 -7.71 -2.66
C ARG A 82 5.66 -7.68 -2.47
N MET A 83 6.31 -8.84 -2.29
CA MET A 83 7.77 -8.91 -2.15
C MET A 83 8.43 -8.58 -3.48
N PHE A 84 7.94 -9.16 -4.57
CA PHE A 84 8.42 -8.89 -5.91
C PHE A 84 8.24 -7.43 -6.32
N LEU A 85 7.17 -6.73 -5.91
CA LEU A 85 6.99 -5.30 -6.20
C LEU A 85 8.14 -4.40 -5.70
N CYS A 86 9.01 -4.90 -4.82
CA CYS A 86 10.24 -4.21 -4.39
C CYS A 86 11.48 -4.52 -5.25
N HIS A 87 11.41 -5.52 -6.13
CA HIS A 87 12.46 -5.95 -7.05
C HIS A 87 12.57 -5.01 -8.26
N SER A 88 13.78 -4.72 -8.75
CA SER A 88 14.02 -3.75 -9.84
C SER A 88 13.17 -4.02 -11.09
N GLN A 89 13.08 -5.28 -11.51
CA GLN A 89 12.28 -5.73 -12.65
C GLN A 89 10.76 -5.70 -12.44
N ALA A 90 10.24 -5.41 -11.24
CA ALA A 90 8.80 -5.23 -11.09
C ALA A 90 8.27 -4.07 -11.95
N SER A 91 9.13 -3.07 -12.22
CA SER A 91 8.83 -1.97 -13.14
C SER A 91 8.40 -2.43 -14.53
N GLU A 92 8.87 -3.59 -15.02
CA GLU A 92 8.50 -4.18 -16.32
C GLU A 92 6.99 -4.48 -16.43
N MET A 93 6.34 -4.82 -15.31
CA MET A 93 4.91 -5.12 -15.26
C MET A 93 4.02 -3.89 -15.49
N PHE A 94 4.60 -2.70 -15.35
CA PHE A 94 3.88 -1.42 -15.38
C PHE A 94 4.34 -0.51 -16.52
N LYS A 95 5.25 -0.97 -17.40
CA LYS A 95 5.70 -0.20 -18.57
C LYS A 95 4.59 -0.01 -19.60
N VAL A 96 3.73 -1.01 -19.76
CA VAL A 96 2.51 -0.91 -20.56
C VAL A 96 1.39 -0.55 -19.62
N TYR A 97 0.75 0.59 -19.87
CA TYR A 97 -0.25 1.18 -18.98
C TYR A 97 -1.43 0.24 -18.72
N GLU A 98 -1.93 -0.41 -19.77
CA GLU A 98 -3.05 -1.35 -19.71
C GLU A 98 -2.72 -2.55 -18.82
N HIS A 99 -1.56 -3.18 -19.01
CA HIS A 99 -1.13 -4.32 -18.18
C HIS A 99 -0.96 -3.92 -16.71
N GLY A 100 -0.37 -2.75 -16.45
CA GLY A 100 -0.24 -2.26 -15.08
C GLY A 100 -1.62 -1.97 -14.44
N CYS A 101 -2.58 -1.47 -15.22
CA CYS A 101 -3.96 -1.26 -14.79
C CYS A 101 -4.69 -2.59 -14.50
N GLU A 102 -4.39 -3.69 -15.19
CA GLU A 102 -4.94 -5.02 -14.90
C GLU A 102 -4.50 -5.50 -13.50
N HIS A 103 -3.22 -5.34 -13.16
CA HIS A 103 -2.70 -5.69 -11.83
C HIS A 103 -3.35 -4.84 -10.73
N LEU A 104 -3.47 -3.53 -10.95
CA LEU A 104 -4.18 -2.63 -10.05
C LEU A 104 -5.65 -3.07 -9.86
N THR A 105 -6.35 -3.34 -10.97
CA THR A 105 -7.75 -3.75 -10.96
C THR A 105 -7.93 -5.02 -10.13
N LYS A 106 -7.01 -5.98 -10.23
CA LYS A 106 -7.07 -7.19 -9.40
C LYS A 106 -7.02 -6.89 -7.90
N PHE A 107 -6.16 -5.97 -7.44
CA PHE A 107 -6.10 -5.60 -6.02
C PHE A 107 -7.37 -4.88 -5.59
N LEU A 108 -7.87 -3.94 -6.41
CA LEU A 108 -9.10 -3.21 -6.11
C LEU A 108 -10.31 -4.14 -6.06
N SER A 109 -10.45 -5.08 -7.01
CA SER A 109 -11.57 -6.05 -6.98
C SER A 109 -11.56 -6.93 -5.72
N ILE A 110 -10.40 -7.24 -5.16
CA ILE A 110 -10.32 -7.94 -3.87
C ILE A 110 -10.81 -7.04 -2.72
N LEU A 111 -10.52 -5.73 -2.77
CA LEU A 111 -10.99 -4.75 -1.77
C LEU A 111 -12.49 -4.41 -1.91
N GLU A 112 -13.03 -4.51 -3.12
CA GLU A 112 -14.46 -4.31 -3.39
C GLU A 112 -15.29 -5.48 -2.83
N LEU A 113 -14.72 -6.70 -2.77
CA LEU A 113 -15.37 -7.88 -2.21
C LEU A 113 -15.30 -7.89 -0.67
N LYS A 114 -16.32 -7.35 -0.01
CA LYS A 114 -16.34 -7.25 1.48
C LYS A 114 -16.35 -8.59 2.21
N GLU A 115 -16.95 -9.63 1.62
CA GLU A 115 -16.99 -11.00 2.17
C GLU A 115 -15.67 -11.77 1.96
N GLU A 116 -14.69 -11.18 1.27
CA GLU A 116 -13.38 -11.80 1.09
C GLU A 116 -12.59 -11.77 2.40
N SER A 117 -11.61 -12.68 2.52
CA SER A 117 -10.82 -12.81 3.73
C SER A 117 -10.01 -11.55 4.05
N MET A 118 -9.98 -11.17 5.33
CA MET A 118 -9.15 -10.08 5.85
C MET A 118 -7.66 -10.22 5.46
N ALA A 119 -7.17 -11.46 5.31
CA ALA A 119 -5.81 -11.72 4.85
C ALA A 119 -5.59 -11.27 3.39
N ASN A 120 -6.56 -11.52 2.50
CA ASN A 120 -6.52 -11.06 1.12
C ASN A 120 -6.63 -9.53 1.04
N HIS A 121 -7.52 -8.90 1.81
CA HIS A 121 -7.59 -7.43 1.89
C HIS A 121 -6.26 -6.82 2.35
N LEU A 122 -5.67 -7.37 3.43
CA LEU A 122 -4.39 -6.90 3.95
C LEU A 122 -3.28 -7.03 2.92
N MET A 123 -3.18 -8.17 2.21
CA MET A 123 -2.15 -8.33 1.18
C MET A 123 -2.37 -7.40 -0.02
N SER A 124 -3.62 -7.21 -0.47
CA SER A 124 -3.94 -6.25 -1.54
C SER A 124 -3.52 -4.83 -1.17
N LEU A 125 -3.81 -4.37 0.06
CA LEU A 125 -3.35 -3.07 0.55
C LEU A 125 -1.81 -2.98 0.57
N ARG A 126 -1.12 -4.04 1.00
CA ARG A 126 0.36 -4.08 0.98
C ARG A 126 0.93 -4.07 -0.44
N CYS A 127 0.28 -4.69 -1.41
CA CYS A 127 0.62 -4.58 -2.82
C CYS A 127 0.50 -3.12 -3.29
N LEU A 128 -0.62 -2.45 -2.99
CA LEU A 128 -0.81 -1.02 -3.32
C LEU A 128 0.27 -0.13 -2.71
N VAL A 129 0.66 -0.37 -1.44
CA VAL A 129 1.79 0.34 -0.81
C VAL A 129 3.07 0.15 -1.61
N ASN A 130 3.39 -1.08 -2.00
CA ASN A 130 4.63 -1.38 -2.71
C ASN A 130 4.62 -0.92 -4.18
N MET A 131 3.45 -0.64 -4.77
CA MET A 131 3.36 -0.01 -6.10
C MET A 131 3.96 1.41 -6.13
N PHE A 132 4.22 2.04 -4.99
CA PHE A 132 4.98 3.31 -4.95
C PHE A 132 6.50 3.14 -5.09
N LYS A 133 6.99 1.95 -5.42
CA LYS A 133 8.44 1.69 -5.53
C LYS A 133 9.05 2.22 -6.82
N HIS A 134 8.34 2.11 -7.94
CA HIS A 134 8.86 2.39 -9.27
C HIS A 134 8.10 3.54 -9.95
N PRO A 135 8.77 4.40 -10.73
CA PRO A 135 8.10 5.49 -11.44
C PRO A 135 6.93 5.03 -12.33
N SER A 136 7.07 3.90 -13.02
CA SER A 136 6.01 3.36 -13.90
C SER A 136 4.75 2.97 -13.15
N SER A 137 4.89 2.34 -11.98
CA SER A 137 3.74 2.00 -11.13
C SER A 137 3.18 3.21 -10.39
N ILE A 138 4.03 4.15 -9.95
CA ILE A 138 3.58 5.44 -9.35
C ILE A 138 2.70 6.20 -10.34
N PHE A 139 3.08 6.25 -11.63
CA PHE A 139 2.27 6.91 -12.65
C PHE A 139 0.84 6.36 -12.71
N ILE A 140 0.68 5.03 -12.62
CA ILE A 140 -0.64 4.38 -12.59
C ILE A 140 -1.38 4.67 -11.28
N MET A 141 -0.69 4.62 -10.14
CA MET A 141 -1.28 4.96 -8.84
C MET A 141 -1.82 6.39 -8.83
N ILE A 142 -1.08 7.34 -9.42
CA ILE A 142 -1.51 8.73 -9.55
C ILE A 142 -2.66 8.84 -10.55
N SER A 143 -2.59 8.21 -11.73
CA SER A 143 -3.64 8.35 -12.75
C SER A 143 -5.00 7.75 -12.33
N LYS A 144 -5.02 6.93 -11.28
CA LYS A 144 -6.21 6.26 -10.74
C LYS A 144 -6.48 6.62 -9.27
N PHE A 145 -5.92 7.72 -8.78
CA PHE A 145 -5.96 8.04 -7.34
C PHE A 145 -7.38 8.05 -6.77
N GLU A 146 -8.36 8.63 -7.47
CA GLU A 146 -9.74 8.73 -6.97
C GLU A 146 -10.31 7.37 -6.60
N LYS A 147 -10.30 6.43 -7.57
CA LYS A 147 -10.80 5.08 -7.38
C LYS A 147 -10.02 4.33 -6.29
N ILE A 148 -8.71 4.53 -6.23
CA ILE A 148 -7.86 3.84 -5.25
C ILE A 148 -8.15 4.34 -3.84
N ILE A 149 -8.22 5.66 -3.64
CA ILE A 149 -8.50 6.27 -2.33
C ILE A 149 -9.90 5.88 -1.86
N ASP A 150 -10.91 5.89 -2.73
CA ASP A 150 -12.27 5.45 -2.39
C ASP A 150 -12.29 4.00 -1.88
N ASN A 151 -11.56 3.11 -2.55
CA ASN A 151 -11.45 1.71 -2.13
C ASN A 151 -10.67 1.53 -0.82
N VAL A 152 -9.65 2.37 -0.59
CA VAL A 152 -8.83 2.33 0.62
C VAL A 152 -9.57 2.90 1.83
N ALA A 153 -10.47 3.88 1.62
CA ALA A 153 -11.22 4.55 2.68
C ALA A 153 -11.97 3.57 3.58
N ASP A 154 -12.60 2.55 2.99
CA ASP A 154 -13.34 1.49 3.72
C ASP A 154 -12.48 0.73 4.74
N TYR A 155 -11.16 0.77 4.60
CA TYR A 155 -10.21 0.03 5.44
C TYR A 155 -9.52 0.89 6.50
N ILE A 156 -9.73 2.21 6.47
CA ILE A 156 -9.13 3.16 7.41
C ILE A 156 -9.67 2.97 8.83
N SER A 157 -10.92 2.52 8.98
CA SER A 157 -11.58 2.25 10.27
C SER A 157 -11.76 0.74 10.57
N HIS A 158 -11.05 -0.14 9.85
CA HIS A 158 -11.17 -1.59 10.01
C HIS A 158 -10.79 -2.06 11.43
N GLU A 159 -11.44 -3.10 11.98
CA GLU A 159 -11.20 -3.59 13.35
C GLU A 159 -9.73 -4.01 13.59
N ASN A 160 -9.12 -4.66 12.61
CA ASN A 160 -7.73 -5.09 12.64
C ASN A 160 -6.76 -3.93 12.41
N LYS A 161 -5.92 -3.64 13.41
CA LYS A 161 -4.93 -2.56 13.33
C LYS A 161 -3.93 -2.68 12.18
N ASN A 162 -3.61 -3.89 11.71
CA ASN A 162 -2.67 -4.09 10.61
C ASN A 162 -3.31 -3.73 9.26
N VAL A 163 -4.61 -3.95 9.12
CA VAL A 163 -5.37 -3.52 7.93
C VAL A 163 -5.42 -2.00 7.87
N ARG A 164 -5.79 -1.35 8.99
CA ARG A 164 -5.71 0.12 9.11
C ARG A 164 -4.29 0.63 8.81
N ASN A 165 -3.27 -0.01 9.39
CA ASN A 165 -1.87 0.36 9.15
C ASN A 165 -1.53 0.35 7.66
N ALA A 166 -1.94 -0.69 6.92
CA ALA A 166 -1.69 -0.79 5.48
C ALA A 166 -2.45 0.27 4.68
N ALA A 167 -3.74 0.47 4.97
CA ALA A 167 -4.57 1.50 4.34
C ALA A 167 -4.01 2.92 4.55
N ILE A 168 -3.69 3.27 5.80
CA ILE A 168 -3.06 4.56 6.16
C ILE A 168 -1.71 4.72 5.44
N THR A 169 -0.97 3.64 5.24
CA THR A 169 0.32 3.68 4.53
C THR A 169 0.16 3.92 3.03
N VAL A 170 -0.93 3.44 2.41
CA VAL A 170 -1.26 3.81 1.02
C VAL A 170 -1.46 5.32 0.94
N LEU A 171 -2.25 5.90 1.84
CA LEU A 171 -2.50 7.35 1.87
C LEU A 171 -1.24 8.16 2.22
N LEU A 172 -0.36 7.63 3.09
CA LEU A 172 0.95 8.23 3.35
C LEU A 172 1.78 8.31 2.07
N ASN A 173 1.86 7.22 1.29
CA ASN A 173 2.61 7.23 0.05
C ASN A 173 1.97 8.18 -0.98
N TYR A 174 0.64 8.27 -1.04
CA TYR A 174 -0.03 9.31 -1.81
C TYR A 174 0.34 10.72 -1.37
N SER A 175 0.39 11.00 -0.06
CA SER A 175 0.78 12.33 0.42
C SER A 175 2.14 12.77 -0.10
N ILE A 176 3.10 11.83 -0.22
CA ILE A 176 4.43 12.09 -0.77
C ILE A 176 4.35 12.28 -2.28
N ALA A 177 3.60 11.44 -2.98
CA ALA A 177 3.42 11.55 -4.43
C ALA A 177 2.80 12.90 -4.83
N PHE A 178 1.80 13.36 -4.08
CA PHE A 178 1.13 14.64 -4.31
C PHE A 178 1.99 15.88 -3.99
N LEU A 179 3.09 15.76 -3.24
CA LEU A 179 4.05 16.87 -3.08
C LEU A 179 4.66 17.29 -4.43
N THR A 180 4.70 16.37 -5.40
CA THR A 180 5.23 16.65 -6.75
C THR A 180 4.17 17.14 -7.73
N ARG A 181 2.87 17.10 -7.36
CA ARG A 181 1.73 17.58 -8.17
C ARG A 181 1.07 18.78 -7.49
N LYS A 182 1.56 19.98 -7.82
CA LYS A 182 1.05 21.25 -7.26
C LYS A 182 -0.20 21.79 -7.99
N ASP A 183 -0.61 21.13 -9.06
CA ASP A 183 -1.70 21.55 -9.96
C ASP A 183 -3.04 20.84 -9.69
N ASP A 184 -3.07 19.88 -8.76
CA ASP A 184 -4.20 19.00 -8.53
C ASP A 184 -4.32 18.63 -7.04
N ASN A 185 -5.14 19.40 -6.32
CA ASN A 185 -5.37 19.26 -4.88
C ASN A 185 -6.46 18.25 -4.52
N GLN A 186 -7.19 17.73 -5.51
CA GLN A 186 -8.33 16.84 -5.27
C GLN A 186 -7.91 15.58 -4.51
N GLY A 187 -6.80 14.95 -4.92
CA GLY A 187 -6.27 13.77 -4.23
C GLY A 187 -5.81 14.05 -2.80
N ARG A 188 -5.35 15.28 -2.52
CA ARG A 188 -4.95 15.68 -1.16
C ARG A 188 -6.18 15.82 -0.27
N VAL A 189 -7.19 16.56 -0.72
CA VAL A 189 -8.43 16.79 0.02
C VAL A 189 -9.17 15.46 0.26
N GLN A 190 -9.26 14.60 -0.75
CA GLN A 190 -9.88 13.27 -0.61
C GLN A 190 -9.14 12.42 0.44
N SER A 191 -7.81 12.41 0.43
CA SER A 191 -7.01 11.69 1.43
C SER A 191 -7.22 12.23 2.85
N ILE A 192 -7.31 13.56 3.01
CA ILE A 192 -7.59 14.20 4.32
C ILE A 192 -8.97 13.78 4.81
N ALA A 193 -10.00 13.86 3.95
CA ALA A 193 -11.36 13.49 4.31
C ALA A 193 -11.45 12.05 4.85
N CYS A 194 -10.76 11.09 4.21
CA CYS A 194 -10.68 9.71 4.70
C CYS A 194 -10.02 9.61 6.09
N LEU A 195 -9.00 10.42 6.38
CA LEU A 195 -8.18 10.31 7.59
C LEU A 195 -8.80 11.01 8.80
N ILE A 196 -9.58 12.08 8.59
CA ILE A 196 -10.26 12.82 9.66
C ILE A 196 -11.15 11.88 10.49
N GLU A 197 -11.88 10.99 9.83
CA GLU A 197 -12.78 10.05 10.52
C GLU A 197 -12.02 9.07 11.43
N ALA A 198 -10.79 8.69 11.06
CA ALA A 198 -9.98 7.76 11.85
C ALA A 198 -9.17 8.42 12.98
N LEU A 199 -8.90 9.73 12.91
CA LEU A 199 -8.05 10.43 13.89
C LEU A 199 -8.54 10.25 15.33
N ASP A 200 -9.84 10.44 15.56
CA ASP A 200 -10.45 10.31 16.90
C ASP A 200 -10.55 8.86 17.40
N GLN A 201 -10.59 7.89 16.48
CA GLN A 201 -10.87 6.50 16.79
C GLN A 201 -9.61 5.64 16.90
N GLU A 202 -8.47 6.12 16.39
CA GLU A 202 -7.24 5.33 16.33
C GLU A 202 -6.56 5.24 17.70
N LYS A 203 -6.42 3.99 18.17
CA LYS A 203 -5.83 3.64 19.47
C LYS A 203 -4.40 3.12 19.34
N ASP A 204 -4.02 2.66 18.15
CA ASP A 204 -2.65 2.23 17.89
C ASP A 204 -1.76 3.45 17.64
N ALA A 205 -0.76 3.59 18.51
CA ALA A 205 0.16 4.71 18.51
C ALA A 205 0.94 4.88 17.17
N ASN A 206 1.30 3.78 16.51
CA ASN A 206 2.03 3.85 15.24
C ASN A 206 1.12 4.28 14.10
N ASN A 207 -0.11 3.77 14.07
CA ASN A 207 -1.12 4.22 13.11
C ASN A 207 -1.41 5.71 13.31
N TYR A 208 -1.65 6.13 14.54
CA TYR A 208 -1.94 7.52 14.88
C TYR A 208 -0.82 8.48 14.44
N MET A 209 0.43 8.18 14.80
CA MET A 209 1.59 8.97 14.35
C MET A 209 1.67 9.03 12.82
N ARG A 210 1.35 7.92 12.14
CA ARG A 210 1.36 7.85 10.68
C ARG A 210 0.24 8.69 10.06
N ILE A 211 -0.95 8.72 10.65
CA ILE A 211 -2.04 9.59 10.20
C ILE A 211 -1.59 11.06 10.28
N LEU A 212 -1.03 11.48 11.42
CA LEU A 212 -0.52 12.85 11.58
C LEU A 212 0.57 13.19 10.56
N ALA A 213 1.51 12.27 10.33
CA ALA A 213 2.52 12.43 9.29
C ALA A 213 1.90 12.59 7.88
N THR A 214 0.91 11.78 7.55
CA THR A 214 0.19 11.85 6.27
C THR A 214 -0.52 13.19 6.12
N VAL A 215 -1.32 13.59 7.11
CA VAL A 215 -2.05 14.87 7.11
C VAL A 215 -1.09 16.05 7.01
N GLY A 216 0.00 16.05 7.78
CA GLY A 216 1.02 17.10 7.72
C GLY A 216 1.67 17.24 6.33
N ASN A 217 1.95 16.12 5.65
CA ASN A 217 2.45 16.17 4.26
C ASN A 217 1.39 16.74 3.30
N LEU A 218 0.11 16.40 3.47
CA LEU A 218 -0.97 16.85 2.59
C LEU A 218 -1.23 18.36 2.69
N LEU A 219 -1.09 18.91 3.90
CA LEU A 219 -1.23 20.34 4.19
C LEU A 219 -0.01 21.19 3.81
N PHE A 220 1.13 20.56 3.55
CA PHE A 220 2.40 21.27 3.42
C PHE A 220 2.41 22.22 2.20
N GLU A 221 2.71 23.50 2.47
CA GLU A 221 2.82 24.59 1.47
C GLU A 221 1.62 24.74 0.52
N ASP A 222 0.40 24.47 1.00
CA ASP A 222 -0.82 24.62 0.20
C ASP A 222 -1.96 25.24 1.01
N GLU A 223 -2.15 26.56 0.86
CA GLU A 223 -3.15 27.35 1.60
C GLU A 223 -4.59 26.94 1.29
N GLU A 224 -4.86 26.51 0.05
CA GLU A 224 -6.19 26.05 -0.36
C GLU A 224 -6.55 24.74 0.35
N VAL A 225 -5.62 23.77 0.35
CA VAL A 225 -5.81 22.50 1.06
C VAL A 225 -5.92 22.73 2.57
N GLN A 226 -5.13 23.66 3.14
CA GLN A 226 -5.23 24.04 4.55
C GLN A 226 -6.61 24.60 4.91
N SER A 227 -7.13 25.55 4.11
CA SER A 227 -8.46 26.11 4.31
C SER A 227 -9.54 25.03 4.23
N LEU A 228 -9.52 24.19 3.19
CA LEU A 228 -10.49 23.12 3.01
C LEU A 228 -10.44 22.08 4.13
N ALA A 229 -9.24 21.74 4.62
CA ALA A 229 -9.09 20.84 5.75
C ALA A 229 -9.64 21.44 7.06
N GLY A 230 -9.50 22.76 7.25
CA GLY A 230 -10.15 23.50 8.32
C GLY A 230 -11.67 23.39 8.25
N ASP A 231 -12.25 23.62 7.06
CA ASP A 231 -13.70 23.51 6.82
C ASP A 231 -14.25 22.09 7.04
N LEU A 232 -13.43 21.06 6.79
CA LEU A 232 -13.74 19.66 7.10
C LEU A 232 -13.66 19.33 8.60
N GLY A 233 -13.31 20.30 9.46
CA GLY A 233 -13.23 20.12 10.91
C GLY A 233 -11.95 19.43 11.39
N LEU A 234 -10.89 19.38 10.58
CA LEU A 234 -9.63 18.73 10.98
C LEU A 234 -9.08 19.27 12.29
N GLY A 235 -9.13 20.60 12.50
CA GLY A 235 -8.61 21.23 13.72
C GLY A 235 -9.32 20.77 15.00
N GLU A 236 -10.64 20.57 14.94
CA GLU A 236 -11.45 20.06 16.07
C GLU A 236 -11.18 18.57 16.34
N LYS A 237 -10.82 17.85 15.29
CA LYS A 237 -10.56 16.40 15.26
C LYS A 237 -9.12 16.01 15.53
N LEU A 238 -8.23 16.95 15.85
CA LEU A 238 -6.87 16.64 16.30
C LEU A 238 -6.92 16.32 17.79
N PRO A 239 -6.89 15.03 18.21
CA PRO A 239 -7.03 14.71 19.61
C PRO A 239 -5.77 15.12 20.38
N SER A 240 -5.91 15.21 21.69
CA SER A 240 -4.76 15.40 22.57
C SER A 240 -3.80 14.23 22.44
N VAL A 241 -2.57 14.51 22.01
CA VAL A 241 -1.47 13.53 21.90
C VAL A 241 -1.07 12.94 23.27
N GLU A 242 -1.54 13.52 24.38
CA GLU A 242 -1.29 13.06 25.75
C GLU A 242 -1.69 11.61 25.99
N ALA A 243 -2.67 11.08 25.23
CA ALA A 243 -3.04 9.66 25.28
C ALA A 243 -1.88 8.70 24.95
N PHE A 244 -0.82 9.20 24.31
CA PHE A 244 0.37 8.45 23.95
C PHE A 244 1.61 8.78 24.79
N LYS A 245 1.46 9.60 25.84
CA LYS A 245 2.56 9.99 26.74
C LYS A 245 3.29 8.75 27.29
N GLY A 246 4.62 8.79 27.27
CA GLY A 246 5.48 7.67 27.69
C GLY A 246 5.72 6.60 26.63
N LYS A 247 5.20 6.76 25.41
CA LYS A 247 5.58 5.93 24.25
C LYS A 247 6.67 6.64 23.43
N ASP A 248 7.55 5.87 22.79
CA ASP A 248 8.66 6.39 21.96
C ASP A 248 8.19 7.34 20.83
N ILE A 249 6.96 7.16 20.35
CA ILE A 249 6.37 7.97 19.27
C ILE A 249 5.74 9.29 19.76
N TYR A 250 5.66 9.52 21.07
CA TYR A 250 4.94 10.64 21.67
C TYR A 250 5.46 11.99 21.18
N GLU A 251 6.75 12.26 21.36
CA GLU A 251 7.35 13.56 21.05
C GLU A 251 7.18 13.91 19.56
N LYS A 252 7.36 12.92 18.71
CA LYS A 252 7.20 13.06 17.26
C LYS A 252 5.73 13.32 16.87
N SER A 253 4.80 12.63 17.52
CA SER A 253 3.36 12.82 17.30
C SER A 253 2.90 14.19 17.81
N ALA A 254 3.40 14.63 18.96
CA ALA A 254 3.14 15.95 19.52
C ALA A 254 3.59 17.06 18.56
N LYS A 255 4.82 16.93 18.05
CA LYS A 255 5.34 17.85 17.05
C LYS A 255 4.47 17.90 15.79
N TYR A 256 4.08 16.75 15.22
CA TYR A 256 3.22 16.75 14.04
C TYR A 256 1.85 17.38 14.30
N ALA A 257 1.24 17.11 15.46
CA ALA A 257 -0.04 17.72 15.81
C ALA A 257 0.08 19.25 15.97
N GLU A 258 1.18 19.73 16.54
CA GLU A 258 1.46 21.17 16.67
C GLU A 258 1.71 21.83 15.31
N ASP A 259 2.56 21.22 14.47
CA ASP A 259 2.81 21.70 13.10
C ASP A 259 1.50 21.78 12.28
N ILE A 260 0.62 20.78 12.41
CA ILE A 260 -0.70 20.80 11.74
C ILE A 260 -1.57 21.94 12.26
N LYS A 261 -1.63 22.17 13.58
CA LYS A 261 -2.40 23.28 14.15
C LYS A 261 -1.91 24.63 13.62
N ILE A 262 -0.59 24.82 13.55
CA ILE A 262 0.00 26.03 12.98
C ILE A 262 -0.42 26.22 11.51
N MET A 263 -0.47 25.15 10.72
CA MET A 263 -0.90 25.19 9.31
C MET A 263 -2.39 25.49 9.13
N LEU A 264 -3.24 25.21 10.11
CA LEU A 264 -4.69 25.45 10.03
C LEU A 264 -5.11 26.85 10.50
N GLY A 265 -4.21 27.59 11.16
CA GLY A 265 -4.50 28.90 11.78
C GLY A 265 -5.24 28.80 13.11
#